data_AF-A0A510K4N9-F1
#
_entry.id   AF-A0A510K4N9-F1
#
_cell.length_a   1.000
_cell.length_b   1.000
_cell.length_c   1.000
_cell.angle_alpha   90.00
_cell.angle_beta   90.00
_cell.angle_gamma   90.00
#
_symmetry.space_group_name_H-M   'P 1'
#
loop_
_entity.id
_entity.type
_entity.pdbx_description
1 polymer ?
#
loop_
_entity_poly.entity_id
_entity_poly.type
_entity_poly.pdbx_seq_one_letter_code
_entity_poly.pdbx_strand_id
1 'polypeptide(L)'
;MEFSFTLKIKAKKEDAWEYYANIEKWYDWEKDLKNITLKGEFKTGSCGTMELEGMPPMEYKLTLVKPFEEFWDKTETPLGDILFGHQIIDNNDGSINIKHTVILDSEDEKHLEFLSQVFSDVPQSIFILKNYLER
;
A
#
# COMPACT_ATOMS: atom_id res chain seq x y z
N MET A 1 3.24 -13.54 -10.35
CA MET A 1 4.03 -12.36 -10.79
C MET A 1 4.05 -11.29 -9.69
N GLU A 2 5.08 -10.44 -9.67
CA GLU A 2 5.17 -9.30 -8.74
C GLU A 2 5.76 -8.05 -9.41
N PHE A 3 5.31 -6.87 -8.98
CA PHE A 3 5.97 -5.58 -9.24
C PHE A 3 6.32 -4.92 -7.92
N SER A 4 7.47 -4.25 -7.85
CA SER A 4 7.80 -3.42 -6.69
C SER A 4 8.53 -2.14 -7.06
N PHE A 5 8.24 -1.07 -6.31
CA PHE A 5 8.93 0.21 -6.40
C PHE A 5 9.51 0.53 -5.04
N THR A 6 10.72 1.09 -5.00
CA THR A 6 11.40 1.46 -3.76
C THR A 6 12.01 2.85 -3.88
N LEU A 7 11.79 3.68 -2.87
CA LEU A 7 12.36 5.03 -2.79
C LEU A 7 13.01 5.27 -1.43
N LYS A 8 14.23 5.81 -1.45
CA LYS A 8 14.93 6.29 -0.25
C LYS A 8 14.38 7.66 0.15
N ILE A 9 14.00 7.80 1.42
CA ILE A 9 13.35 8.99 1.98
C ILE A 9 14.06 9.38 3.29
N LYS A 10 14.34 10.67 3.47
CA LYS A 10 14.93 11.19 4.71
C LYS A 10 13.86 11.45 5.77
N ALA A 11 13.44 10.39 6.44
CA ALA A 11 12.46 10.44 7.52
C ALA A 11 12.72 9.34 8.55
N LYS A 12 12.04 9.40 9.70
CA LYS A 12 12.04 8.30 10.67
C LYS A 12 10.96 7.28 10.31
N LYS A 13 11.18 6.02 10.66
CA LYS A 13 10.19 4.96 10.42
C LYS A 13 8.88 5.17 11.18
N GLU A 14 8.93 5.82 12.35
CA GLU A 14 7.74 6.14 13.15
C GLU A 14 6.82 7.11 12.42
N ASP A 15 7.41 8.10 11.73
CA ASP A 15 6.65 9.08 10.95
C ASP A 15 5.99 8.39 9.74
N ALA A 16 6.72 7.52 9.04
CA ALA A 16 6.17 6.73 7.93
C ALA A 16 5.08 5.75 8.38
N TRP A 17 5.28 5.07 9.52
CA TRP A 17 4.31 4.13 10.06
C TRP A 17 2.98 4.80 10.41
N GLU A 18 3.01 6.04 10.88
CA GLU A 18 1.81 6.81 11.16
C GLU A 18 0.96 7.05 9.90
N TYR A 19 1.56 7.25 8.71
CA TYR A 19 0.80 7.34 7.45
C TYR A 19 0.21 6.01 6.98
N TYR A 20 0.69 4.88 7.52
CA TYR A 20 0.20 3.55 7.21
C TYR A 20 -0.86 3.08 8.19
N ALA A 21 -0.59 3.16 9.50
CA ALA A 21 -1.49 2.67 10.52
C ALA A 21 -2.75 3.54 10.72
N ASN A 22 -2.68 4.81 10.33
CA ASN A 22 -3.81 5.72 10.35
C ASN A 22 -4.46 5.79 8.95
N ILE A 23 -5.55 5.06 8.75
CA ILE A 23 -6.24 4.99 7.45
C ILE A 23 -6.73 6.34 6.95
N GLU A 24 -7.02 7.30 7.83
CA GLU A 24 -7.44 8.65 7.44
C GLU A 24 -6.30 9.44 6.78
N LYS A 25 -5.05 9.03 6.96
CA LYS A 25 -3.89 9.61 6.26
C LYS A 25 -3.68 9.00 4.88
N TRP A 26 -4.42 7.96 4.49
CA TRP A 26 -4.26 7.36 3.17
C TRP A 26 -4.71 8.32 2.06
N TYR A 27 -5.69 9.18 2.36
CA TYR A 27 -6.11 10.28 1.46
C TYR A 27 -4.97 11.27 1.12
N ASP A 28 -3.90 11.32 1.92
CA ASP A 28 -2.77 12.22 1.65
C ASP A 28 -1.90 11.69 0.50
N TRP A 29 -1.77 10.37 0.35
CA TRP A 29 -0.82 9.74 -0.57
C TRP A 29 -1.46 8.86 -1.65
N GLU A 30 -2.69 8.39 -1.45
CA GLU A 30 -3.47 7.66 -2.43
C GLU A 30 -4.51 8.60 -3.06
N LYS A 31 -4.20 9.12 -4.26
CA LYS A 31 -4.97 10.22 -4.87
C LYS A 31 -6.32 9.79 -5.38
N ASP A 32 -6.44 8.55 -5.81
CA ASP A 32 -7.68 8.02 -6.36
C ASP A 32 -8.55 7.44 -5.24
N LEU A 33 -8.13 7.54 -3.97
CA LEU A 33 -8.92 7.11 -2.81
C LEU A 33 -10.12 8.03 -2.59
N LYS A 34 -11.31 7.48 -2.83
CA LYS A 34 -12.57 8.16 -2.58
C LYS A 34 -13.09 7.91 -1.17
N ASN A 35 -13.02 6.67 -0.70
CA ASN A 35 -13.48 6.31 0.64
C ASN A 35 -12.67 5.14 1.22
N ILE A 36 -12.44 5.14 2.53
CA ILE A 36 -11.83 4.01 3.23
C ILE A 36 -12.46 3.78 4.60
N THR A 37 -12.54 2.52 4.99
CA THR A 37 -13.02 2.11 6.31
C THR A 37 -12.21 0.93 6.80
N LEU A 38 -12.06 0.81 8.12
CA LEU A 38 -11.47 -0.36 8.77
C LEU A 38 -12.34 -0.78 9.95
N LYS A 39 -12.65 -2.08 10.01
CA LYS A 39 -13.40 -2.66 11.13
C LYS A 39 -12.42 -2.96 12.27
N GLY A 40 -12.37 -2.07 13.25
CA GLY A 40 -11.54 -2.22 14.45
C GLY A 40 -10.14 -1.62 14.27
N GLU A 41 -9.16 -2.20 14.95
CA GLU A 41 -7.78 -1.69 14.98
C GLU A 41 -6.98 -2.08 13.74
N PHE A 42 -5.94 -1.33 13.43
CA PHE A 42 -4.96 -1.65 12.39
C PHE A 42 -4.05 -2.81 12.84
N LYS A 43 -4.51 -4.05 12.61
CA LYS A 43 -3.79 -5.29 12.96
C LYS A 43 -4.10 -6.42 11.99
N THR A 44 -3.24 -7.44 12.00
CA THR A 44 -3.43 -8.66 11.20
C THR A 44 -4.81 -9.26 11.45
N GLY A 45 -5.52 -9.55 10.36
CA GLY A 45 -6.86 -10.13 10.37
C GLY A 45 -8.00 -9.12 10.31
N SER A 46 -7.73 -7.83 10.52
CA SER A 46 -8.76 -6.78 10.36
C SER A 46 -9.17 -6.65 8.89
N CYS A 47 -10.45 -6.35 8.68
CA CYS A 47 -11.02 -6.14 7.35
C CYS A 47 -11.56 -4.72 7.22
N GLY A 48 -11.53 -4.20 6.00
CA GLY A 48 -12.03 -2.89 5.67
C GLY A 48 -12.72 -2.88 4.31
N THR A 49 -13.17 -1.70 3.93
CA THR A 49 -13.68 -1.43 2.58
C THR A 49 -12.98 -0.20 2.04
N MET A 50 -12.50 -0.30 0.80
CA MET A 50 -11.84 0.77 0.06
C MET A 50 -12.64 1.05 -1.21
N GLU A 51 -12.83 2.33 -1.52
CA GLU A 51 -13.47 2.78 -2.75
C GLU A 51 -12.52 3.74 -3.46
N LEU A 52 -12.19 3.42 -4.70
CA LEU A 52 -11.39 4.27 -5.58
C LEU A 52 -12.30 5.03 -6.56
N GLU A 53 -11.83 6.16 -7.06
CA GLU A 53 -12.57 6.95 -8.03
C GLU A 53 -12.91 6.12 -9.29
N GLY A 54 -14.20 6.11 -9.65
CA GLY A 54 -14.69 5.32 -10.80
C GLY A 54 -14.77 3.80 -10.59
N MET A 55 -14.45 3.28 -9.39
CA MET A 55 -14.52 1.85 -9.07
C MET A 55 -15.61 1.54 -8.02
N PRO A 56 -16.22 0.35 -8.04
CA PRO A 56 -17.08 -0.08 -6.94
C PRO A 56 -16.27 -0.26 -5.64
N PRO A 57 -16.90 -0.14 -4.46
CA PRO A 57 -16.25 -0.47 -3.20
C PRO A 57 -15.74 -1.92 -3.18
N MET A 58 -14.51 -2.11 -2.69
CA MET A 58 -13.82 -3.39 -2.59
C MET A 58 -13.52 -3.71 -1.13
N GLU A 59 -13.77 -4.95 -0.71
CA GLU A 59 -13.33 -5.41 0.61
C GLU A 59 -11.84 -5.76 0.56
N TYR A 60 -11.11 -5.34 1.60
CA TYR A 60 -9.72 -5.72 1.79
C TYR A 60 -9.51 -6.30 3.18
N LYS A 61 -8.50 -7.14 3.32
CA LYS A 61 -8.09 -7.73 4.59
C LYS A 61 -6.61 -7.51 4.84
N LEU A 62 -6.25 -6.99 6.02
CA LEU A 62 -4.87 -6.92 6.47
C LEU A 62 -4.35 -8.34 6.75
N THR A 63 -3.51 -8.87 5.87
CA THR A 63 -2.96 -10.23 5.98
C THR A 63 -1.74 -10.30 6.88
N LEU A 64 -1.03 -9.18 7.04
CA LEU A 64 0.10 -9.03 7.95
C LEU A 64 0.22 -7.57 8.39
N VAL A 65 0.44 -7.33 9.69
CA VAL A 65 0.80 -6.02 10.24
C VAL A 65 1.95 -6.22 11.21
N LYS A 66 3.12 -5.65 10.88
CA LYS A 66 4.29 -5.56 11.75
C LYS A 66 4.63 -4.09 11.97
N PRO A 67 4.32 -3.54 13.17
CA PRO A 67 4.56 -2.14 13.46
C PRO A 67 5.97 -1.66 13.11
N PHE A 68 6.04 -0.51 12.44
CA PHE A 68 7.27 0.15 11.98
C PHE A 68 8.08 -0.61 10.92
N GLU A 69 7.56 -1.73 10.39
CA GLU A 69 8.24 -2.57 9.42
C GLU A 69 7.41 -2.75 8.15
N GLU A 70 6.21 -3.31 8.25
CA GLU A 70 5.39 -3.59 7.07
C GLU A 70 3.92 -3.81 7.40
N PHE A 71 3.06 -3.58 6.43
CA PHE A 71 1.75 -4.18 6.39
C PHE A 71 1.46 -4.73 5.00
N TRP A 72 0.60 -5.75 4.96
CA TRP A 72 0.12 -6.36 3.75
C TRP A 72 -1.40 -6.42 3.80
N ASP A 73 -2.04 -6.10 2.69
CA ASP A 73 -3.46 -6.31 2.50
C ASP A 73 -3.72 -7.23 1.29
N LYS A 74 -4.90 -7.86 1.32
CA LYS A 74 -5.41 -8.67 0.23
C LYS A 74 -6.74 -8.11 -0.22
N THR A 75 -6.88 -7.92 -1.53
CA THR A 75 -8.13 -7.55 -2.19
C THR A 75 -8.49 -8.62 -3.21
N GLU A 76 -9.72 -9.14 -3.12
CA GLU A 76 -10.22 -10.15 -4.06
C GLU A 76 -10.77 -9.44 -5.29
N THR A 77 -10.31 -9.83 -6.48
CA THR A 77 -10.76 -9.24 -7.75
C THR A 77 -11.29 -10.32 -8.68
N PRO A 78 -12.07 -9.98 -9.72
CA PRO A 78 -12.50 -10.94 -10.73
C PRO A 78 -11.34 -11.63 -11.48
N LEU A 79 -10.13 -11.08 -11.40
CA LEU A 79 -8.90 -11.61 -12.01
C LEU A 79 -7.97 -12.24 -10.97
N GLY A 80 -8.47 -12.56 -9.77
CA GLY A 80 -7.70 -13.19 -8.71
C GLY A 80 -7.35 -12.25 -7.57
N ASP A 81 -6.69 -12.82 -6.56
CA ASP A 81 -6.33 -12.11 -5.34
C ASP A 81 -5.09 -11.26 -5.57
N ILE A 82 -5.21 -9.95 -5.30
CA ILE A 82 -4.07 -9.03 -5.26
C ILE A 82 -3.58 -8.96 -3.82
N LEU A 83 -2.30 -9.23 -3.62
CA LEU A 83 -1.59 -8.92 -2.37
C LEU A 83 -0.80 -7.64 -2.54
N PHE A 84 -1.06 -6.66 -1.67
CA PHE A 84 -0.36 -5.38 -1.68
C PHE A 84 0.45 -5.24 -0.39
N GLY A 85 1.78 -5.21 -0.53
CA GLY A 85 2.73 -5.04 0.56
C GLY A 85 3.32 -3.63 0.61
N HIS A 86 3.34 -3.06 1.81
CA HIS A 86 3.89 -1.74 2.12
C HIS A 86 4.96 -1.90 3.19
N GLN A 87 6.22 -1.63 2.84
CA GLN A 87 7.37 -1.93 3.68
C GLN A 87 8.18 -0.66 3.97
N ILE A 88 8.71 -0.59 5.19
CA ILE A 88 9.61 0.43 5.69
C ILE A 88 10.91 -0.28 6.08
N ILE A 89 11.99 0.01 5.37
CA ILE A 89 13.33 -0.50 5.69
C ILE A 89 14.16 0.64 6.27
N ASP A 90 14.46 0.56 7.57
CA ASP A 90 15.34 1.52 8.25
C ASP A 90 16.79 1.32 7.83
N ASN A 91 17.41 2.36 7.26
CA ASN A 91 18.79 2.31 6.80
C ASN A 91 19.80 2.57 7.92
N ASN A 92 19.34 2.92 9.12
CA ASN A 92 20.18 3.29 10.26
C ASN A 92 21.13 4.48 9.99
N ASP A 93 20.81 5.31 8.99
CA ASP A 93 21.57 6.51 8.60
C ASP A 93 20.72 7.80 8.66
N GLY A 94 19.56 7.73 9.32
CA GLY A 94 18.57 8.82 9.35
C GLY A 94 17.68 8.87 8.11
N SER A 95 17.65 7.80 7.32
CA SER A 95 16.72 7.61 6.21
C SER A 95 16.06 6.23 6.25
N ILE A 96 14.98 6.09 5.52
CA ILE A 96 14.24 4.84 5.31
C ILE A 96 14.11 4.56 3.81
N ASN A 97 13.97 3.30 3.42
CA ASN A 97 13.41 2.95 2.13
C ASN A 97 11.94 2.59 2.30
N ILE A 98 11.08 3.25 1.52
CA ILE A 98 9.69 2.83 1.36
C ILE A 98 9.60 1.94 0.14
N LYS A 99 9.13 0.71 0.33
CA LYS A 99 8.90 -0.26 -0.76
C LYS A 99 7.44 -0.65 -0.81
N HIS A 100 6.82 -0.49 -1.96
CA HIS A 100 5.46 -0.96 -2.25
C HIS A 100 5.53 -2.09 -3.27
N THR A 101 4.80 -3.18 -3.02
CA THR A 101 4.84 -4.41 -3.82
C THR A 101 3.43 -4.89 -4.11
N VAL A 102 3.11 -5.18 -5.37
CA VAL A 102 1.85 -5.85 -5.74
C VAL A 102 2.16 -7.24 -6.30
N ILE A 103 1.42 -8.24 -5.84
CA ILE A 103 1.60 -9.65 -6.21
C ILE A 103 0.25 -10.21 -6.67
N LEU A 104 0.30 -10.99 -7.75
CA LEU A 104 -0.81 -11.77 -8.27
C LEU A 104 -0.31 -13.15 -8.66
N ASP A 105 -0.94 -14.21 -8.16
CA ASP A 105 -0.55 -15.59 -8.43
C ASP A 105 -1.10 -16.05 -9.80
N SER A 106 -0.43 -15.60 -10.85
CA SER A 106 -0.65 -15.99 -12.25
C SER A 106 0.63 -15.76 -13.04
N GLU A 107 0.69 -16.31 -14.26
CA GLU A 107 1.81 -16.23 -15.20
C GLU A 107 1.38 -15.86 -16.64
N ASP A 108 0.10 -15.56 -16.89
CA ASP A 108 -0.38 -15.22 -18.23
C ASP A 108 -0.41 -13.70 -18.53
N GLU A 109 -0.37 -13.37 -19.82
CA GLU A 109 -0.28 -11.99 -20.33
C GLU A 109 -1.45 -11.10 -19.90
N LYS A 110 -2.67 -11.65 -19.79
CA LYS A 110 -3.83 -10.89 -19.35
C LYS A 110 -3.69 -10.44 -17.89
N HIS A 111 -3.18 -11.31 -17.01
CA HIS A 111 -2.92 -10.96 -15.61
C HIS A 111 -1.70 -10.03 -15.48
N LEU A 112 -0.74 -10.10 -16.40
CA LEU A 112 0.37 -9.16 -16.46
C LEU A 112 -0.11 -7.73 -16.77
N GLU A 113 -0.97 -7.56 -17.78
CA GLU A 113 -1.56 -6.25 -18.11
C GLU A 113 -2.35 -5.68 -16.93
N PHE A 114 -3.18 -6.52 -16.31
CA PHE A 114 -3.96 -6.13 -15.13
C PHE A 114 -3.07 -5.70 -13.96
N LEU A 115 -2.07 -6.50 -13.59
CA LEU A 115 -1.16 -6.18 -12.48
C LEU A 115 -0.33 -4.92 -12.78
N SER A 116 0.05 -4.72 -14.05
CA SER A 116 0.76 -3.52 -14.50
C SER A 116 -0.09 -2.25 -14.33
N GLN A 117 -1.40 -2.35 -14.60
CA GLN A 117 -2.33 -1.24 -14.38
C GLN A 117 -2.48 -0.93 -12.88
N VAL A 118 -2.66 -1.96 -12.04
CA VAL A 118 -2.74 -1.82 -10.57
C VAL A 118 -1.47 -1.17 -10.00
N PHE A 119 -0.31 -1.39 -10.62
CA PHE A 119 0.96 -0.85 -10.15
C PHE A 119 1.29 0.56 -10.70
N SER A 120 0.52 1.06 -11.67
CA SER A 120 0.93 2.19 -12.51
C SER A 120 1.09 3.52 -11.76
N ASP A 121 0.33 3.70 -10.68
CA ASP A 121 0.29 4.87 -9.81
C ASP A 121 1.18 4.74 -8.55
N VAL A 122 1.54 3.51 -8.16
CA VAL A 122 2.37 3.21 -6.96
C VAL A 122 3.63 4.07 -6.86
N PRO A 123 4.45 4.28 -7.92
CA PRO A 123 5.60 5.17 -7.83
C PRO A 123 5.21 6.61 -7.44
N GLN A 124 4.12 7.12 -8.01
CA GLN A 124 3.63 8.48 -7.74
C GLN A 124 3.09 8.61 -6.31
N SER A 125 2.39 7.60 -5.79
CA SER A 125 1.92 7.52 -4.41
C SER A 125 3.08 7.58 -3.42
N ILE A 126 4.16 6.82 -3.64
CA ILE A 126 5.38 6.89 -2.82
C ILE A 126 6.04 8.29 -2.89
N PHE A 127 6.07 8.93 -4.05
CA PHE A 127 6.61 10.30 -4.18
C PHE A 127 5.80 11.33 -3.39
N ILE A 128 4.47 11.17 -3.34
CA ILE A 128 3.62 12.04 -2.52
C ILE A 128 3.92 11.82 -1.04
N LEU A 129 3.99 10.56 -0.60
CA LEU A 129 4.33 10.22 0.77
C LEU A 129 5.70 10.80 1.17
N LYS A 130 6.72 10.71 0.30
CA LYS A 130 8.02 11.37 0.50
C LYS A 130 7.87 12.87 0.79
N ASN A 131 7.04 13.57 0.02
CA ASN A 131 6.84 15.01 0.19
C ASN A 131 6.11 15.37 1.47
N TYR A 132 5.39 14.44 2.10
CA TYR A 132 4.80 14.61 3.42
C TYR A 132 5.79 14.31 4.54
N LEU A 133 6.65 13.31 4.34
CA LEU A 133 7.62 12.85 5.34
C LEU A 133 8.87 13.72 5.46
N GLU A 134 9.25 14.46 4.42
CA GLU A 134 10.44 15.33 4.42
C GLU A 134 10.13 16.82 4.69
N ARG A 135 8.91 17.14 5.15
CA ARG A 135 8.53 18.49 5.59
C ARG A 135 9.09 18.79 6.98
#